data_AF-Q4TB89-F1
#
_entry.id   AF-Q4TB89-F1
#
_cell.length_a   1.000
_cell.length_b   1.000
_cell.length_c   1.000
_cell.angle_alpha   90.00
_cell.angle_beta   90.00
_cell.angle_gamma   90.00
#
_symmetry.space_group_name_H-M   'P 1'
#
loop_
_entity.id
_entity.type
_entity.pdbx_description
1 polymer ?
#
loop_
_entity_poly.entity_id
_entity_poly.type
_entity_poly.pdbx_seq_one_letter_code
_entity_poly.pdbx_strand_id
1 'polypeptide(L)' 'SHDEYQKAADWLMSQTKLRPQVAIICGSGLGTLADTLTGQQAFAYSDIPGFPQSTG' A
#
# COMPACT_ATOMS: atom_id res chain seq x y z
N SER A 1 -14.22 7.46 -6.53
CA SER A 1 -14.52 7.49 -7.98
C SER A 1 -13.36 6.86 -8.74
N HIS A 2 -13.50 6.58 -10.05
CA HIS A 2 -12.40 6.05 -10.87
C HIS A 2 -11.10 6.86 -10.70
N ASP A 3 -11.23 8.19 -10.60
CA ASP A 3 -10.11 9.13 -10.45
C ASP A 3 -9.30 8.97 -9.17
N GLU A 4 -9.91 8.51 -8.07
CA GLU A 4 -9.21 8.33 -6.79
C GLU A 4 -8.28 7.12 -6.84
N TYR A 5 -8.70 6.02 -7.48
CA TYR A 5 -7.87 4.83 -7.65
C TYR A 5 -6.66 5.11 -8.54
N GLN A 6 -6.84 5.90 -9.61
CA GLN A 6 -5.74 6.26 -10.51
C GLN A 6 -4.70 7.13 -9.78
N LYS A 7 -5.15 8.11 -8.97
CA LYS A 7 -4.25 8.95 -8.16
C LYS A 7 -3.43 8.13 -7.18
N ALA A 8 -4.05 7.16 -6.50
CA ALA A 8 -3.34 6.25 -5.60
C ALA A 8 -2.28 5.42 -6.34
N ALA A 9 -2.65 4.85 -7.50
CA ALA A 9 -1.75 4.04 -8.32
C ALA A 9 -0.55 4.85 -8.84
N ASP A 10 -0.80 6.03 -9.41
CA ASP A 10 0.24 6.93 -9.94
C ASP A 10 1.19 7.38 -8.82
N TRP A 11 0.64 7.71 -7.65
CA TRP A 11 1.44 8.08 -6.49
C TRP A 11 2.35 6.92 -6.07
N LEU A 12 1.81 5.71 -5.86
CA LEU A 12 2.60 4.53 -5.50
C LEU A 12 3.70 4.23 -6.52
N MET A 13 3.38 4.31 -7.82
CA MET A 13 4.35 4.09 -8.91
C MET A 13 5.47 5.13 -8.94
N SER A 14 5.21 6.35 -8.47
CA SER A 14 6.22 7.42 -8.33
C SER A 14 7.11 7.25 -7.10
N GLN A 15 6.57 6.68 -6.02
CA GLN A 15 7.30 6.54 -4.76
C GLN A 15 8.23 5.32 -4.72
N THR A 16 7.96 4.28 -5.49
CA THR A 16 8.78 3.07 -5.52
C THR A 16 9.11 2.59 -6.93
N LYS A 17 10.28 1.98 -7.08
CA LYS A 17 10.68 1.26 -8.31
C LYS A 17 10.14 -0.17 -8.35
N LEU A 18 9.60 -0.67 -7.24
CA LEU A 18 9.03 -2.02 -7.17
C LEU A 18 7.80 -2.13 -8.08
N ARG A 19 7.68 -3.27 -8.76
CA ARG A 19 6.54 -3.60 -9.62
C ARG A 19 6.01 -4.97 -9.21
N PRO A 20 5.26 -5.04 -8.09
CA PRO A 20 4.76 -6.30 -7.58
C PRO A 20 3.75 -6.93 -8.55
N GLN A 21 3.86 -8.24 -8.74
CA GLN A 21 2.90 -9.01 -9.53
C GLN A 21 1.78 -9.63 -8.67
N VAL A 22 2.00 -9.64 -7.35
CA VAL A 22 1.11 -10.25 -6.36
C VAL A 22 0.87 -9.24 -5.25
N ALA A 23 -0.39 -9.12 -4.83
CA ALA A 23 -0.79 -8.35 -3.66
C ALA A 23 -1.26 -9.32 -2.56
N ILE A 24 -0.88 -9.03 -1.32
CA ILE A 24 -1.31 -9.79 -0.14
C ILE A 24 -2.07 -8.82 0.77
N ILE A 25 -3.28 -9.20 1.17
CA ILE A 25 -4.08 -8.45 2.14
C ILE A 25 -4.03 -9.22 3.46
N CYS A 26 -3.40 -8.61 4.48
CA CYS A 26 -3.29 -9.22 5.81
C CYS A 26 -4.53 -8.89 6.64
N GLY A 27 -5.31 -9.92 6.98
CA GLY A 27 -6.38 -9.82 7.98
C GLY A 27 -5.83 -9.75 9.42
N SER A 28 -6.74 -9.75 10.40
CA SER A 28 -6.41 -9.73 11.82
C SER A 28 -5.41 -10.83 12.20
N GLY A 29 -4.32 -10.44 12.87
CA GLY A 29 -3.27 -11.37 13.33
C GLY A 29 -2.21 -11.75 12.28
N LEU A 30 -2.33 -11.28 11.03
CA LEU A 30 -1.37 -11.59 9.94
C LEU A 30 -0.36 -10.46 9.66
N GLY A 31 -0.29 -9.44 10.50
CA GLY A 31 0.62 -8.29 10.30
C GLY A 31 2.09 -8.69 10.21
N THR A 32 2.50 -9.71 10.97
CA THR A 32 3.89 -10.21 11.01
C THR A 32 4.35 -10.83 9.70
N LEU A 33 3.45 -11.17 8.78
CA LEU A 33 3.82 -11.63 7.45
C LEU A 33 4.56 -10.54 6.67
N ALA A 34 4.13 -9.29 6.80
CA ALA A 34 4.77 -8.15 6.15
C ALA A 34 6.22 -7.97 6.64
N ASP A 35 6.49 -8.21 7.92
CA ASP A 35 7.81 -8.06 8.53
C ASP A 35 8.86 -9.05 7.97
N THR A 36 8.41 -10.11 7.28
CA THR A 36 9.30 -11.08 6.65
C THR A 36 9.82 -10.66 5.27
N LEU A 37 9.29 -9.57 4.71
CA LEU A 37 9.67 -9.08 3.38
C LEU A 37 11.07 -8.44 3.42
N THR A 38 11.89 -8.77 2.42
CA THR A 38 13.21 -8.15 2.23
C THR A 38 13.11 -6.99 1.24
N GLY A 39 13.88 -5.91 1.48
CA GLY A 39 13.86 -4.73 0.62
C GLY A 39 12.52 -3.98 0.62
N GLN A 40 11.78 -4.05 1.74
CA GLN A 40 10.46 -3.45 1.85
C GLN A 40 10.49 -1.92 1.80
N GLN A 41 9.46 -1.35 1.20
CA GLN A 41 9.15 0.07 1.27
C GLN A 41 7.75 0.22 1.86
N ALA A 42 7.65 0.92 2.99
CA ALA A 42 6.40 1.10 3.72
C ALA A 42 5.81 2.48 3.44
N PHE A 43 4.47 2.52 3.32
CA PHE A 43 3.71 3.75 3.13
C PHE A 43 2.55 3.76 4.12
N ALA A 44 2.37 4.86 4.85
CA ALA A 44 1.19 5.00 5.69
C ALA A 44 -0.04 5.23 4.79
N TYR A 45 -1.20 4.70 5.16
CA TYR A 45 -2.43 4.92 4.39
C TYR A 45 -2.80 6.40 4.31
N SER A 46 -2.41 7.21 5.30
CA SER A 46 -2.57 8.66 5.30
C SER A 46 -1.84 9.37 4.18
N ASP A 47 -0.76 8.78 3.67
CA ASP A 47 0.11 9.39 2.67
C ASP A 47 -0.36 9.06 1.24
N ILE A 48 -1.19 8.02 1.08
CA ILE A 48 -1.68 7.55 -0.21
C ILE A 48 -2.95 8.35 -0.58
N PRO A 49 -2.94 9.16 -1.65
CA PRO A 49 -4.11 9.93 -2.05
C PRO A 49 -5.31 9.03 -2.35
N GLY A 50 -6.47 9.32 -1.78
CA GLY A 50 -7.70 8.57 -2.01
C GLY A 50 -7.81 7.26 -1.21
N PHE A 51 -6.82 6.90 -0.37
CA PHE A 51 -6.97 5.78 0.55
C PHE A 51 -7.82 6.16 1.77
N PRO A 52 -8.65 5.22 2.27
CA PRO A 52 -9.38 5.44 3.51
C PRO A 52 -8.39 5.56 4.66
N GLN A 53 -8.57 6.58 5.49
CA GLN A 53 -7.82 6.68 6.73
C GLN A 53 -8.33 5.65 7.71
N SER A 54 -7.45 4.73 8.13
CA SER A 54 -7.76 3.79 9.19
C SER A 54 -7.74 4.57 10.51
N THR A 55 -8.88 5.12 10.90
CA THR A 55 -9.13 5.56 12.27
C THR A 55 -9.23 4.29 13.09
N GLY A 56 -8.22 4.02 13.93
CA GLY A 56 -8.27 2.87 14.85
C GLY A 56 -9.54 2.83 15.68
#